data_AF-A0A1G7RV78-F1
#
_entry.id   AF-A0A1G7RV78-F1
#
_cell.length_a   1.000
_cell.length_b   1.000
_cell.length_c   1.000
_cell.angle_alpha   90.00
_cell.angle_beta   90.00
_cell.angle_gamma   90.00
#
_symmetry.space_group_name_H-M   'P 1'
#
loop_
_entity.id
_entity.type
_entity.pdbx_description
1 polymer ?
#
loop_
_entity_poly.entity_id
_entity_poly.type
_entity_poly.pdbx_seq_one_letter_code
_entity_poly.pdbx_strand_id
1 'polypeptide(L)'
;MRPRPFSRRALLSGGALGLASVALSGCASEPTGPATPSAAPDPDAALLRELIAEKTSVIALYGQARAPGDELRPFVERHETHLAELRRRLTGGTAAPSSPAAAASPTPGGSPGEVSLSRLRDTERRSAAERPRQMAAVSPSLAQLIASIGACEAVHVSALSRLM
;
A
#
# COMPACT_ATOMS: atom_id res chain seq x y z
N MET A 1 11.68 42.10 4.67
CA MET A 1 12.65 41.10 4.16
C MET A 1 11.92 40.13 3.25
N ARG A 2 12.31 40.05 1.97
CA ARG A 2 11.72 39.16 0.95
C ARG A 2 12.60 37.92 0.80
N PRO A 3 12.06 36.67 0.78
CA PRO A 3 12.86 35.51 0.43
C PRO A 3 13.18 35.51 -1.08
N ARG A 4 14.44 35.23 -1.43
CA ARG A 4 14.94 35.09 -2.80
C ARG A 4 14.62 33.69 -3.35
N PRO A 5 14.23 33.54 -4.62
CA PRO A 5 13.94 32.23 -5.22
C PRO A 5 15.24 31.45 -5.51
N PHE A 6 15.26 30.15 -5.17
CA PHE A 6 16.36 29.26 -5.52
C PHE A 6 16.43 29.02 -7.02
N SER A 7 17.62 29.25 -7.58
CA SER A 7 17.96 29.13 -8.99
C SER A 7 18.04 27.66 -9.43
N ARG A 8 17.35 27.35 -10.53
CA ARG A 8 17.51 26.10 -11.29
C ARG A 8 18.61 26.33 -12.34
N ARG A 9 19.73 25.61 -12.26
CA ARG A 9 20.43 24.95 -13.39
C ARG A 9 21.87 24.54 -13.08
N ALA A 10 22.14 23.28 -13.45
CA ALA A 10 23.27 22.77 -14.22
C ALA A 10 24.66 22.66 -13.59
N LEU A 11 25.10 21.40 -13.44
CA LEU A 11 26.46 20.88 -13.62
C LEU A 11 26.29 19.42 -14.13
N LEU A 12 26.28 19.12 -15.44
CA LEU A 12 27.36 18.85 -16.41
C LEU A 12 28.32 17.66 -16.13
N SER A 13 28.63 16.95 -17.23
CA SER A 13 29.79 16.08 -17.55
C SER A 13 29.74 14.63 -17.01
N GLY A 14 30.14 13.58 -17.74
CA GLY A 14 30.75 13.42 -19.08
C GLY A 14 31.41 12.02 -19.18
N GLY A 15 31.59 11.49 -20.40
CA GLY A 15 32.46 10.33 -20.74
C GLY A 15 31.77 8.95 -20.64
N ALA A 16 32.02 7.93 -21.47
CA ALA A 16 33.03 7.71 -22.51
C ALA A 16 32.55 6.60 -23.48
N LEU A 17 33.12 6.60 -24.70
CA LEU A 17 33.04 5.54 -25.71
C LEU A 17 33.74 4.26 -25.22
N GLY A 18 33.20 3.09 -25.57
CA GLY A 18 33.86 1.80 -25.38
C GLY A 18 33.13 0.65 -26.07
N LEU A 19 33.62 0.25 -27.24
CA LEU A 19 33.19 -0.92 -28.00
C LEU A 19 33.77 -2.20 -27.36
N ALA A 20 32.96 -3.24 -27.19
CA ALA A 20 33.44 -4.63 -27.13
C ALA A 20 32.32 -5.59 -27.52
N SER A 21 32.42 -6.13 -28.73
CA SER A 21 31.61 -7.21 -29.29
C SER A 21 32.06 -8.56 -28.72
N VAL A 22 31.12 -9.35 -28.22
CA VAL A 22 31.29 -10.80 -28.04
C VAL A 22 30.19 -11.49 -28.85
N ALA A 23 30.59 -12.12 -29.95
CA ALA A 23 29.73 -12.95 -30.77
C ALA A 23 29.67 -14.37 -30.18
N LEU A 24 28.50 -14.79 -29.70
CA LEU A 24 28.19 -16.21 -29.55
C LEU A 24 27.31 -16.63 -30.73
N SER A 25 27.88 -17.48 -31.58
CA SER A 25 27.18 -18.22 -32.63
C SER A 25 26.37 -19.37 -32.02
N GLY A 26 25.04 -19.26 -32.05
CA GLY A 26 24.10 -20.35 -31.80
C GLY A 26 23.08 -20.42 -32.94
N CYS A 27 22.94 -21.59 -33.57
CA CYS A 27 22.17 -21.80 -34.79
C CYS A 27 20.65 -22.00 -34.54
N ALA A 28 19.84 -21.23 -35.29
CA ALA A 28 18.44 -21.44 -35.76
C ALA A 28 17.29 -21.58 -34.72
N SER A 29 16.08 -21.02 -34.88
CA SER A 29 15.42 -20.07 -35.81
C SER A 29 14.06 -19.60 -35.21
N GLU A 30 13.53 -18.48 -35.73
CA GLU A 30 12.16 -17.89 -35.59
C GLU A 30 11.87 -16.81 -34.53
N PRO A 31 11.00 -15.82 -34.85
CA PRO A 31 11.34 -14.41 -34.79
C PRO A 31 11.20 -13.83 -33.39
N THR A 32 12.33 -13.59 -32.73
CA THR A 32 12.37 -12.68 -31.60
C THR A 32 12.39 -11.26 -32.16
N GLY A 33 11.20 -10.71 -32.41
CA GLY A 33 11.05 -9.25 -32.37
C GLY A 33 11.65 -8.74 -31.06
N PRO A 34 12.19 -7.51 -31.00
CA PRO A 34 12.82 -7.01 -29.78
C PRO A 34 11.82 -7.17 -28.64
N ALA A 35 12.10 -8.09 -27.71
CA ALA A 35 11.35 -8.18 -26.48
C ALA A 35 11.58 -6.82 -25.82
N THR A 36 10.54 -5.98 -25.85
CA THR A 36 10.55 -4.71 -25.14
C THR A 36 10.94 -5.05 -23.71
N PRO A 37 12.04 -4.49 -23.16
CA PRO A 37 12.40 -4.77 -21.78
C PRO A 37 11.18 -4.44 -20.92
N SER A 38 10.69 -5.45 -20.20
CA SER A 38 9.56 -5.29 -19.29
C SER A 38 9.91 -4.13 -18.36
N ALA A 39 9.16 -3.02 -18.49
CA ALA A 39 9.42 -1.83 -17.69
C ALA A 39 9.43 -2.24 -16.22
N ALA A 40 10.42 -1.76 -15.47
CA ALA A 40 10.50 -2.02 -14.05
C ALA A 40 9.14 -1.70 -13.39
N PRO A 41 8.64 -2.53 -12.46
CA PRO A 41 7.33 -2.34 -11.88
C PRO A 41 7.25 -0.96 -11.22
N ASP A 42 6.15 -0.24 -11.46
CA ASP A 42 5.88 1.06 -10.85
C ASP A 42 5.93 0.93 -9.31
N PRO A 43 6.85 1.66 -8.64
CA PRO A 43 7.00 1.57 -7.19
C PRO A 43 5.75 2.01 -6.42
N ASP A 44 4.98 2.97 -6.94
CA ASP A 44 3.71 3.40 -6.31
C ASP A 44 2.68 2.25 -6.38
N ALA A 45 2.59 1.57 -7.52
CA ALA A 45 1.70 0.41 -7.68
C ALA A 45 2.12 -0.78 -6.79
N ALA A 46 3.42 -1.00 -6.59
CA ALA A 46 3.92 -2.03 -5.69
C ALA A 46 3.50 -1.75 -4.23
N LEU A 47 3.72 -0.53 -3.75
CA LEU A 47 3.32 -0.13 -2.40
C LEU A 47 1.79 -0.13 -2.22
N LEU A 48 1.02 0.30 -3.23
CA LEU A 48 -0.45 0.22 -3.18
C LEU A 48 -0.94 -1.21 -2.96
N ARG A 49 -0.35 -2.20 -3.64
CA ARG A 49 -0.69 -3.62 -3.43
C ARG A 49 -0.33 -4.08 -2.01
N GLU A 50 0.81 -3.68 -1.49
CA GLU A 50 1.22 -3.98 -0.11
C GLU A 50 0.23 -3.40 0.91
N LEU A 51 -0.12 -2.11 0.79
CA LEU A 51 -1.08 -1.44 1.67
C LEU A 51 -2.49 -2.07 1.58
N ILE A 52 -2.91 -2.51 0.40
CA ILE A 52 -4.19 -3.23 0.20
C ILE A 52 -4.17 -4.56 0.95
N ALA A 53 -3.07 -5.32 0.85
CA ALA A 53 -2.92 -6.60 1.55
C ALA A 53 -2.91 -6.38 3.07
N GLU A 54 -2.15 -5.40 3.55
CA GLU A 54 -2.10 -5.02 4.96
C GLU A 54 -3.49 -4.62 5.48
N LYS A 55 -4.20 -3.72 4.80
CA LYS A 55 -5.55 -3.28 5.21
C LYS A 55 -6.55 -4.42 5.24
N THR A 56 -6.48 -5.31 4.26
CA THR A 56 -7.33 -6.52 4.23
C THR A 56 -7.05 -7.42 5.43
N SER A 57 -5.77 -7.60 5.79
CA SER A 57 -5.38 -8.39 6.96
C SER A 57 -5.84 -7.74 8.28
N VAL A 58 -5.73 -6.41 8.40
CA VAL A 58 -6.21 -5.68 9.59
C VAL A 58 -7.73 -5.82 9.74
N ILE A 59 -8.51 -5.67 8.67
CA ILE A 59 -9.97 -5.88 8.71
C ILE A 59 -10.31 -7.30 9.18
N ALA A 60 -9.61 -8.31 8.67
CA ALA A 60 -9.80 -9.70 9.10
C ALA A 60 -9.46 -9.91 10.59
N LEU A 61 -8.41 -9.25 11.11
CA LEU A 61 -8.06 -9.28 12.54
C LEU A 61 -9.16 -8.65 13.41
N TYR A 62 -9.75 -7.53 12.97
CA TYR A 62 -10.89 -6.93 13.65
C TYR A 62 -12.10 -7.87 13.69
N GLY A 63 -12.38 -8.60 12.60
CA GLY A 63 -13.46 -9.59 12.55
C GLY A 63 -13.26 -10.82 13.45
N GLN A 64 -12.02 -11.06 13.91
CA GLN A 64 -11.67 -12.15 14.83
C GLN A 64 -11.58 -11.67 16.29
N ALA A 65 -11.71 -10.37 16.54
CA ALA A 65 -11.53 -9.79 17.86
C ALA A 65 -12.79 -9.90 18.70
N ARG A 66 -12.62 -10.13 20.00
CA ARG A 66 -13.72 -10.13 20.96
C ARG A 66 -13.81 -8.78 21.65
N ALA A 67 -14.95 -8.10 21.44
CA ALA A 67 -15.32 -6.87 22.12
C ALA A 67 -16.80 -6.94 22.54
N PRO A 68 -17.21 -6.21 23.58
CA PRO A 68 -18.62 -6.09 23.93
C PRO A 68 -19.39 -5.30 22.86
N GLY A 69 -20.50 -5.86 22.37
CA GLY A 69 -21.37 -5.19 21.40
C GLY A 69 -20.67 -4.86 20.06
N ASP A 70 -21.10 -3.76 19.44
CA ASP A 70 -20.63 -3.30 18.11
C ASP A 70 -19.53 -2.24 18.18
N GLU A 71 -18.81 -2.13 19.31
CA GLU A 71 -17.81 -1.07 19.55
C GLU A 71 -16.69 -1.04 18.51
N LEU A 72 -16.37 -2.19 17.89
CA LEU A 72 -15.34 -2.30 16.86
C LEU A 72 -15.82 -1.93 15.45
N ARG A 73 -17.13 -1.85 15.22
CA ARG A 73 -17.70 -1.59 13.88
C ARG A 73 -17.17 -0.28 13.26
N PRO A 74 -17.09 0.87 13.97
CA PRO A 74 -16.56 2.11 13.37
C PRO A 74 -15.11 2.00 12.90
N PHE A 75 -14.30 1.13 13.52
CA PHE A 75 -12.91 0.90 13.10
C PHE A 75 -12.86 0.12 11.78
N VAL A 76 -13.72 -0.91 11.65
CA VAL A 76 -13.85 -1.72 10.42
C VAL A 76 -14.28 -0.83 9.26
N GLU A 77 -15.37 -0.07 9.42
CA GLU A 77 -15.88 0.84 8.38
C GLU A 77 -14.80 1.83 7.90
N ARG A 78 -13.96 2.30 8.84
CA ARG A 78 -12.88 3.23 8.51
C ARG A 78 -11.75 2.57 7.72
N HIS A 79 -11.35 1.35 8.08
CA HIS A 79 -10.38 0.58 7.29
C HIS A 79 -10.91 0.20 5.92
N GLU A 80 -12.18 -0.17 5.81
CA GLU A 80 -12.84 -0.46 4.52
C GLU A 80 -12.85 0.76 3.59
N THR A 81 -13.10 1.95 4.15
CA THR A 81 -13.02 3.22 3.42
C THR A 81 -11.62 3.44 2.85
N HIS A 82 -10.56 3.20 3.64
CA HIS A 82 -9.18 3.30 3.16
C HIS A 82 -8.83 2.24 2.13
N LEU A 83 -9.29 1.00 2.34
CA LEU A 83 -9.09 -0.10 1.39
C LEU A 83 -9.72 0.20 0.02
N ALA A 84 -10.94 0.76 0.02
CA ALA A 84 -11.62 1.18 -1.21
C ALA A 84 -10.84 2.29 -1.94
N GLU A 85 -10.33 3.28 -1.19
CA GLU A 85 -9.49 4.35 -1.74
C GLU A 85 -8.19 3.81 -2.38
N LEU A 86 -7.48 2.92 -1.68
CA LEU A 86 -6.26 2.30 -2.18
C LEU A 86 -6.52 1.49 -3.46
N ARG A 87 -7.59 0.70 -3.49
CA ARG A 87 -8.02 -0.07 -4.67
C ARG A 87 -8.33 0.83 -5.85
N ARG A 88 -9.06 1.93 -5.62
CA ARG A 88 -9.41 2.89 -6.68
C ARG A 88 -8.17 3.52 -7.33
N ARG A 89 -7.12 3.81 -6.54
CA ARG A 89 -5.87 4.36 -7.06
C ARG A 89 -5.06 3.34 -7.84
N LEU A 90 -5.04 2.08 -7.40
CA LEU A 90 -4.35 1.01 -8.12
C LEU A 90 -4.94 0.78 -9.51
N THR A 91 -6.25 0.95 -9.69
CA THR A 91 -6.93 0.81 -10.99
C THR A 91 -6.90 2.07 -11.85
N GLY A 92 -6.23 3.15 -11.42
CA GLY A 92 -6.13 4.40 -12.18
C GLY A 92 -7.43 5.22 -12.24
N GLY A 93 -8.37 5.01 -11.30
CA GLY A 93 -9.61 5.78 -11.22
C GLY A 93 -10.70 5.40 -12.23
N THR A 94 -10.43 4.50 -13.19
CA THR A 94 -11.43 3.84 -14.02
C THR A 94 -12.10 2.70 -13.25
N ALA A 95 -12.89 3.06 -12.23
CA ALA A 95 -13.84 2.12 -11.66
C ALA A 95 -15.00 1.94 -12.64
N ALA A 96 -15.05 0.83 -13.36
CA ALA A 96 -16.31 0.32 -13.91
C ALA A 96 -17.28 0.07 -12.73
N PRO A 97 -18.62 0.22 -12.91
CA PRO A 97 -19.57 -0.04 -11.84
C PRO A 97 -19.35 -1.47 -11.34
N SER A 98 -18.87 -1.58 -10.10
CA SER A 98 -18.67 -2.87 -9.46
C SER A 98 -20.05 -3.43 -9.19
N SER A 99 -20.43 -4.51 -9.89
CA SER A 99 -21.49 -5.38 -9.39
C SER A 99 -21.17 -5.75 -7.94
N PRO A 100 -22.16 -5.83 -7.04
CA PRO A 100 -21.90 -6.22 -5.67
C PRO A 100 -21.22 -7.59 -5.71
N ALA A 101 -19.93 -7.62 -5.33
CA ALA A 101 -19.23 -8.86 -5.09
C ALA A 101 -20.02 -9.54 -3.96
N ALA A 102 -20.61 -10.70 -4.27
CA ALA A 102 -21.26 -11.51 -3.27
C ALA A 102 -20.29 -11.65 -2.09
N ALA A 103 -20.73 -11.17 -0.92
CA ALA A 103 -19.98 -11.31 0.30
C ALA A 103 -19.70 -12.81 0.47
N ALA A 104 -18.44 -13.20 0.28
CA ALA A 104 -18.01 -14.54 0.62
C ALA A 104 -18.20 -14.68 2.13
N SER A 105 -19.26 -15.37 2.54
CA SER A 105 -19.50 -15.70 3.94
C SER A 105 -18.26 -16.45 4.44
N PRO A 106 -17.62 -15.99 5.52
CA PRO A 106 -16.48 -16.71 6.06
C PRO A 106 -16.95 -18.10 6.50
N THR A 107 -16.34 -19.12 5.93
CA THR A 107 -16.47 -20.50 6.41
C THR A 107 -15.79 -20.56 7.77
N PRO A 108 -16.44 -21.04 8.86
CA PRO A 108 -15.79 -21.14 10.16
C PRO A 108 -14.82 -22.33 10.13
N GLY A 109 -13.59 -22.08 9.71
CA GLY A 109 -12.51 -23.06 9.65
C GLY A 109 -11.52 -22.85 10.79
N GLY A 110 -11.70 -23.59 11.89
CA GLY A 110 -10.74 -23.77 12.99
C GLY A 110 -10.72 -22.62 13.98
N SER A 111 -10.96 -22.89 15.28
CA SER A 111 -10.93 -21.89 16.35
C SER A 111 -9.58 -21.18 16.39
N PRO A 112 -9.49 -19.94 15.88
CA PRO A 112 -8.31 -19.12 16.09
C PRO A 112 -8.36 -18.69 17.55
N GLY A 113 -7.21 -18.69 18.25
CA GLY A 113 -7.16 -18.04 19.56
C GLY A 113 -7.70 -16.61 19.43
N GLU A 114 -8.68 -16.26 20.27
CA GLU A 114 -9.41 -14.99 20.16
C GLU A 114 -8.44 -13.80 20.08
N VAL A 115 -8.66 -12.88 19.13
CA VAL A 115 -7.82 -11.68 19.01
C VAL A 115 -8.19 -10.71 20.13
N SER A 116 -7.23 -10.37 20.98
CA SER A 116 -7.43 -9.40 22.06
C SER A 116 -7.40 -7.95 21.55
N LEU A 117 -8.06 -7.04 22.27
CA LEU A 117 -7.99 -5.60 22.00
C LEU A 117 -6.55 -5.07 22.05
N SER A 118 -5.70 -5.63 22.91
CA SER A 118 -4.27 -5.29 22.95
C SER A 118 -3.56 -5.64 21.64
N ARG A 119 -3.87 -6.79 21.04
CA ARG A 119 -3.29 -7.22 19.76
C ARG A 119 -3.74 -6.31 18.61
N LEU A 120 -5.01 -5.87 18.60
CA LEU A 120 -5.48 -4.87 17.65
C LEU A 120 -4.71 -3.55 17.83
N ARG A 121 -4.59 -3.06 19.07
CA ARG A 121 -3.87 -1.82 19.37
C ARG A 121 -2.41 -1.86 18.92
N ASP A 122 -1.72 -2.96 19.17
CA ASP A 122 -0.32 -3.11 18.76
C ASP A 122 -0.17 -3.23 17.24
N THR A 123 -1.17 -3.79 16.56
CA THR A 123 -1.24 -3.81 15.09
C THR A 123 -1.38 -2.40 14.54
N GLU A 124 -2.36 -1.62 15.02
CA GLU A 124 -2.57 -0.23 14.63
C GLU A 124 -1.32 0.64 14.89
N ARG A 125 -0.67 0.45 16.03
CA ARG A 125 0.56 1.18 16.38
C ARG A 125 1.70 0.89 15.40
N ARG A 126 1.90 -0.38 15.04
CA ARG A 126 2.94 -0.79 14.09
C ARG A 126 2.67 -0.20 12.72
N SER A 127 1.44 -0.35 12.23
CA SER A 127 0.99 0.23 10.96
C SER A 127 1.22 1.75 10.92
N ALA A 128 0.79 2.48 11.94
CA ALA A 128 0.99 3.92 12.04
C ALA A 128 2.47 4.33 12.04
N ALA A 129 3.32 3.56 12.72
CA ALA A 129 4.76 3.82 12.82
C ALA A 129 5.51 3.60 11.50
N GLU A 130 5.03 2.72 10.62
CA GLU A 130 5.64 2.47 9.30
C GLU A 130 5.30 3.56 8.27
N ARG A 131 4.18 4.27 8.43
CA ARG A 131 3.69 5.23 7.42
C ARG A 131 4.71 6.31 7.02
N PRO A 132 5.45 6.95 7.94
CA PRO A 132 6.45 7.96 7.56
C PRO A 132 7.52 7.42 6.61
N ARG A 133 7.96 6.16 6.79
CA ARG A 133 8.95 5.53 5.91
C ARG A 133 8.36 5.27 4.52
N GLN A 134 7.13 4.78 4.46
CA GLN A 134 6.42 4.50 3.20
C GLN A 134 6.17 5.77 2.37
N MET A 135 6.01 6.92 3.02
CA MET A 135 5.82 8.22 2.35
C MET A 135 7.07 8.77 1.66
N ALA A 136 8.27 8.30 2.01
CA ALA A 136 9.52 8.94 1.62
C ALA A 136 9.85 8.85 0.12
N ALA A 137 9.32 7.86 -0.59
CA ALA A 137 9.70 7.52 -1.96
C ALA A 137 8.53 7.49 -2.96
N VAL A 138 7.36 7.99 -2.57
CA VAL A 138 6.13 7.90 -3.37
C VAL A 138 5.69 9.25 -3.94
N SER A 139 4.77 9.24 -4.88
CA SER A 139 4.16 10.48 -5.37
C SER A 139 3.49 11.29 -4.23
N PRO A 140 3.44 12.64 -4.32
CA PRO A 140 2.84 13.48 -3.28
C PRO A 140 1.38 13.14 -2.97
N SER A 141 0.60 12.76 -4.00
CA SER A 141 -0.80 12.37 -3.80
C SER A 141 -0.93 11.09 -2.98
N LEU A 142 -0.04 10.11 -3.20
CA LEU A 142 0.00 8.85 -2.45
C LEU A 142 0.53 9.08 -1.04
N ALA A 143 1.55 9.91 -0.87
CA ALA A 143 2.05 10.33 0.44
C ALA A 143 0.95 10.95 1.31
N GLN A 144 0.10 11.82 0.73
CA GLN A 144 -1.03 12.41 1.44
C GLN A 144 -2.04 11.36 1.92
N LEU A 145 -2.35 10.37 1.08
CA LEU A 145 -3.24 9.27 1.47
C LEU A 145 -2.63 8.44 2.60
N ILE A 146 -1.36 8.06 2.48
CA ILE A 146 -0.64 7.31 3.50
C ILE A 146 -0.60 8.07 4.84
N ALA A 147 -0.41 9.40 4.80
CA ALA A 147 -0.48 10.24 6.00
C ALA A 147 -1.87 10.20 6.66
N SER A 148 -2.94 10.30 5.86
CA SER A 148 -4.33 10.21 6.35
C SER A 148 -4.63 8.85 6.98
N ILE A 149 -4.12 7.77 6.37
CA ILE A 149 -4.20 6.41 6.92
C ILE A 149 -3.46 6.32 8.25
N GLY A 150 -2.19 6.75 8.30
CA GLY A 150 -1.38 6.69 9.53
C GLY A 150 -1.96 7.51 10.68
N ALA A 151 -2.50 8.70 10.40
CA ALA A 151 -3.19 9.50 11.39
C ALA A 151 -4.41 8.78 11.98
N CYS A 152 -5.17 8.08 11.14
CA CYS A 152 -6.32 7.30 11.58
C CYS A 152 -5.92 6.11 12.46
N GLU A 153 -4.88 5.38 12.05
CA GLU A 153 -4.33 4.25 12.82
C GLU A 153 -3.81 4.71 14.19
N ALA A 154 -3.15 5.88 14.26
CA ALA A 154 -2.74 6.48 15.53
C ALA A 154 -3.94 6.86 16.43
N VAL A 155 -5.03 7.36 15.85
CA VAL A 155 -6.29 7.60 16.58
C VAL A 155 -6.90 6.29 17.07
N HIS A 156 -6.87 5.23 16.26
CA HIS A 156 -7.35 3.90 16.66
C HIS A 156 -6.58 3.35 17.86
N VAL A 157 -5.25 3.53 17.93
CA VAL A 157 -4.45 3.15 19.10
C VAL A 157 -4.99 3.79 20.38
N SER A 158 -5.31 5.08 20.31
CA SER A 158 -5.83 5.84 21.46
C SER A 158 -7.25 5.41 21.82
N ALA A 159 -8.09 5.12 20.82
CA ALA A 159 -9.47 4.68 21.03
C ALA A 159 -9.54 3.26 21.61
N LEU A 160 -8.77 2.31 21.07
CA LEU A 160 -8.68 0.95 21.60
C LEU A 160 -8.18 0.92 23.04
N SER A 161 -7.25 1.80 23.40
CA SER A 161 -6.77 1.92 24.79
C SER A 161 -7.85 2.35 25.78
N ARG A 162 -8.95 2.97 25.32
CA ARG A 162 -10.10 3.34 26.16
C ARG A 162 -11.16 2.24 26.27
N LEU A 163 -11.11 1.24 25.39
CA LEU A 163 -12.01 0.07 25.40
C LEU A 163 -11.42 -1.12 26.17
N MET A 164 -10.16 -1.01 26.59
CA MET A 164 -9.43 -1.99 27.39
C MET A 164 -9.51 -1.63 28.87
#